data_AF-A0A6J4UV76-F1
#
_entry.id   AF-A0A6J4UV76-F1
#
_cell.length_a   1.000
_cell.length_b   1.000
_cell.length_c   1.000
_cell.angle_alpha   90.00
_cell.angle_beta   90.00
_cell.angle_gamma   90.00
#
_symmetry.space_group_name_H-M   'P 1'
#
loop_
_entity.id
_entity.type
_entity.pdbx_description
1 polymer ?
#
loop_
_entity_poly.entity_id
_entity_poly.type
_entity_poly.pdbx_seq_one_letter_code
_entity_poly.pdbx_strand_id
1 'polypeptide(L)'
;LAAHDIESALYGTSLGVSLDAGSEGAALEHGHEHHLRAINTIRGCGSIAAAVECGVLRRGVMYECVVNRVPFVLAGSIRDDGPLPDVITDTVEAQRAMRRQIAAGGAPALALLMGTTLHAIAVGNLLPASTLTVCVDINPAVVTKLLDRGSLQTAGLVIDAGGFLRELAQQLAE
;
A
#
# COMPACT_ATOMS: atom_id res chain seq x y z
N LEU A 1 -0.33 -5.31 -1.14
CA LEU A 1 -1.01 -4.27 -0.35
C LEU A 1 -2.52 -4.35 -0.60
N ALA A 2 -3.03 -3.89 -1.74
CA ALA A 2 -4.47 -3.84 -2.00
C ALA A 2 -5.19 -5.19 -1.79
N ALA A 3 -4.67 -6.30 -2.33
CA ALA A 3 -5.31 -7.60 -2.16
C ALA A 3 -5.40 -8.07 -0.69
N HIS A 4 -4.39 -7.79 0.15
CA HIS A 4 -4.42 -8.16 1.58
C HIS A 4 -5.27 -7.20 2.42
N ASP A 5 -5.32 -5.91 2.06
CA ASP A 5 -6.25 -4.96 2.67
C ASP A 5 -7.70 -5.41 2.43
N ILE A 6 -8.02 -5.81 1.18
CA ILE A 6 -9.34 -6.33 0.81
C ILE A 6 -9.60 -7.68 1.47
N GLU A 7 -8.62 -8.59 1.53
CA GLU A 7 -8.72 -9.86 2.26
C GLU A 7 -9.09 -9.62 3.73
N SER A 8 -8.41 -8.68 4.39
CA SER A 8 -8.69 -8.28 5.78
C SER A 8 -10.12 -7.70 5.91
N ALA A 9 -10.54 -6.88 4.95
CA ALA A 9 -11.87 -6.30 4.93
C ALA A 9 -13.00 -7.31 4.69
N LEU A 10 -12.74 -8.39 3.93
CA LEU A 10 -13.76 -9.39 3.62
C LEU A 10 -13.77 -10.57 4.61
N TYR A 11 -12.59 -11.00 5.07
CA TYR A 11 -12.42 -12.26 5.80
C TYR A 11 -11.71 -12.12 7.15
N GLY A 12 -11.25 -10.92 7.52
CA GLY A 12 -10.54 -10.70 8.79
C GLY A 12 -9.13 -11.31 8.82
N THR A 13 -8.57 -11.67 7.65
CA THR A 13 -7.25 -12.30 7.55
C THR A 13 -6.30 -11.56 6.63
N SER A 14 -5.01 -11.83 6.79
CA SER A 14 -3.99 -11.55 5.77
C SER A 14 -3.16 -12.82 5.56
N LEU A 15 -3.14 -13.36 4.33
CA LEU A 15 -2.56 -14.67 4.02
C LEU A 15 -3.17 -15.80 4.87
N GLY A 16 -4.47 -15.71 5.18
CA GLY A 16 -5.16 -16.71 6.00
C GLY A 16 -4.83 -16.68 7.49
N VAL A 17 -4.00 -15.73 7.93
CA VAL A 17 -3.70 -15.48 9.34
C VAL A 17 -4.68 -14.46 9.89
N SER A 18 -5.32 -14.77 11.01
CA SER A 18 -6.29 -13.89 11.68
C SER A 18 -5.63 -12.59 12.15
N LEU A 19 -6.36 -11.49 11.95
CA LEU A 19 -6.03 -10.15 12.44
C LEU A 19 -6.89 -9.73 13.64
N ASP A 20 -7.80 -10.59 14.08
CA ASP A 20 -8.69 -10.30 15.22
C ASP A 20 -7.91 -10.36 16.53
N ALA A 21 -8.10 -9.39 17.42
CA ALA A 21 -7.36 -9.28 18.68
C ALA A 21 -7.46 -10.54 19.59
N GLY A 22 -8.54 -11.33 19.46
CA GLY A 22 -8.74 -12.56 20.22
C GLY A 22 -8.06 -13.81 19.62
N SER A 23 -7.59 -13.74 18.37
CA SER A 23 -6.98 -14.86 17.65
C SER A 23 -5.81 -14.43 16.76
N GLU A 24 -5.19 -13.29 17.06
CA GLU A 24 -4.15 -12.68 16.24
C GLU A 24 -2.99 -13.65 16.02
N GLY A 25 -2.61 -13.85 14.76
CA GLY A 25 -1.55 -14.79 14.40
C GLY A 25 -2.00 -16.26 14.26
N ALA A 26 -3.24 -16.60 14.57
CA ALA A 26 -3.76 -17.94 14.33
C ALA A 26 -4.06 -18.15 12.84
N ALA A 27 -3.62 -19.29 12.29
CA ALA A 27 -4.03 -19.73 10.97
C ALA A 27 -5.49 -20.20 11.02
N LEU A 28 -6.35 -19.60 10.20
CA LEU A 28 -7.74 -20.05 10.09
C LEU A 28 -7.85 -21.26 9.17
N GLU A 29 -8.80 -22.15 9.48
CA GLU A 29 -9.12 -23.28 8.62
C GLU A 29 -9.52 -22.77 7.22
N HIS A 30 -8.91 -23.32 6.16
CA HIS A 30 -9.06 -22.84 4.77
C HIS A 30 -8.61 -21.38 4.51
N GLY A 31 -7.89 -20.75 5.44
CA GLY A 31 -7.44 -19.36 5.32
C GLY A 31 -6.53 -19.09 4.11
N HIS A 32 -5.79 -20.10 3.64
CA HIS A 32 -4.93 -20.00 2.45
C HIS A 32 -5.71 -19.63 1.17
N GLU A 33 -7.03 -19.86 1.13
CA GLU A 33 -7.87 -19.49 -0.01
C GLU A 33 -8.36 -18.04 0.04
N HIS A 34 -8.34 -17.40 1.22
CA HIS A 34 -8.95 -16.08 1.41
C HIS A 34 -8.38 -15.02 0.46
N HIS A 35 -7.07 -15.07 0.23
CA HIS A 35 -6.39 -14.17 -0.70
C HIS A 35 -6.95 -14.25 -2.14
N LEU A 36 -7.03 -15.47 -2.69
CA LEU A 36 -7.56 -15.68 -4.05
C LEU A 36 -9.06 -15.40 -4.14
N ARG A 37 -9.81 -15.72 -3.08
CA ARG A 37 -11.25 -15.40 -3.00
C ARG A 37 -11.48 -13.89 -2.98
N ALA A 38 -10.65 -13.13 -2.27
CA ALA A 38 -10.71 -11.66 -2.26
C ALA A 38 -10.45 -11.09 -3.66
N ILE A 39 -9.41 -11.58 -4.35
CA ILE A 39 -9.10 -11.18 -5.73
C ILE A 39 -10.28 -11.50 -6.66
N ASN A 40 -10.80 -12.73 -6.61
CA ASN A 40 -11.93 -13.14 -7.45
C ASN A 40 -13.19 -12.31 -7.19
N THR A 41 -13.45 -11.94 -5.94
CA THR A 41 -14.58 -11.10 -5.55
C THR A 41 -14.49 -9.72 -6.22
N ILE A 42 -13.33 -9.07 -6.15
CA ILE A 42 -13.12 -7.75 -6.79
C ILE A 42 -13.17 -7.86 -8.31
N ARG A 43 -12.58 -8.91 -8.89
CA ARG A 43 -12.66 -9.17 -10.34
C ARG A 43 -14.11 -9.36 -10.79
N GLY A 44 -14.94 -10.03 -9.99
CA GLY A 44 -16.38 -10.18 -10.23
C GLY A 44 -17.15 -8.86 -10.18
N CYS A 45 -16.67 -7.88 -9.40
CA CYS A 45 -17.22 -6.51 -9.37
C CYS A 45 -16.70 -5.63 -10.52
N GLY A 46 -15.58 -5.99 -11.14
CA GLY A 46 -14.96 -5.28 -12.26
C GLY A 46 -13.89 -4.25 -11.86
N SER A 47 -13.94 -3.69 -10.65
CA SER A 47 -12.89 -2.84 -10.07
C SER A 47 -13.05 -2.70 -8.56
N ILE A 48 -12.04 -2.16 -7.89
CA ILE A 48 -12.12 -1.79 -6.46
C ILE A 48 -13.23 -0.75 -6.25
N ALA A 49 -13.31 0.27 -7.11
CA ALA A 49 -14.35 1.31 -7.02
C ALA A 49 -15.75 0.71 -7.14
N ALA A 50 -15.98 -0.17 -8.12
CA ALA A 50 -17.27 -0.84 -8.28
C ALA A 50 -17.62 -1.73 -7.08
N ALA A 51 -16.64 -2.41 -6.48
CA ALA A 51 -16.84 -3.20 -5.27
C ALA A 51 -17.26 -2.34 -4.05
N VAL A 52 -16.78 -1.10 -3.96
CA VAL A 52 -17.21 -0.13 -2.94
C VAL A 52 -18.64 0.35 -3.25
N GLU A 53 -18.91 0.74 -4.49
CA GLU A 53 -20.21 1.26 -4.93
C GLU A 53 -21.35 0.24 -4.75
N CYS A 54 -21.10 -1.04 -5.03
CA CYS A 54 -22.09 -2.10 -4.82
C CYS A 54 -22.13 -2.63 -3.37
N GLY A 55 -21.33 -2.06 -2.47
CA GLY A 55 -21.31 -2.39 -1.05
C GLY A 55 -20.70 -3.76 -0.73
N VAL A 56 -19.85 -4.31 -1.60
CA VAL A 56 -19.06 -5.53 -1.33
C VAL A 56 -17.87 -5.20 -0.44
N LEU A 57 -17.12 -4.14 -0.77
CA LEU A 57 -16.02 -3.63 0.04
C LEU A 57 -16.53 -2.47 0.89
N ARG A 58 -16.44 -2.59 2.23
CA ARG A 58 -17.08 -1.64 3.18
C ARG A 58 -16.13 -0.97 4.18
N ARG A 59 -14.85 -1.34 4.16
CA ARG A 59 -13.81 -0.83 5.07
C ARG A 59 -12.43 -1.12 4.47
N GLY A 60 -11.39 -0.57 5.09
CA GLY A 60 -10.00 -0.78 4.70
C GLY A 60 -9.41 0.39 3.91
N VAL A 61 -8.11 0.35 3.66
CA VAL A 61 -7.37 1.41 2.98
C VAL A 61 -7.94 1.67 1.59
N MET A 62 -8.22 0.62 0.80
CA MET A 62 -8.73 0.78 -0.55
C MET A 62 -10.17 1.35 -0.57
N TYR A 63 -10.99 1.00 0.42
CA TYR A 63 -12.32 1.58 0.61
C TYR A 63 -12.22 3.09 0.90
N GLU A 64 -11.39 3.48 1.87
CA GLU A 64 -11.20 4.88 2.24
C GLU A 64 -10.64 5.70 1.08
N CYS A 65 -9.76 5.13 0.25
CA CYS A 65 -9.28 5.80 -0.94
C CYS A 65 -10.42 6.10 -1.94
N VAL A 66 -11.32 5.16 -2.18
CA VAL A 66 -12.46 5.36 -3.09
C VAL A 66 -13.44 6.39 -2.53
N VAL A 67 -13.85 6.25 -1.26
CA VAL A 67 -14.85 7.12 -0.63
C VAL A 67 -14.36 8.57 -0.53
N ASN A 68 -13.09 8.76 -0.15
CA ASN A 68 -12.49 10.09 -0.01
C ASN A 68 -11.85 10.60 -1.31
N ARG A 69 -12.02 9.89 -2.43
CA ARG A 69 -11.46 10.23 -3.75
C ARG A 69 -9.93 10.45 -3.71
N VAL A 70 -9.24 9.66 -2.89
CA VAL A 70 -7.78 9.64 -2.85
C VAL A 70 -7.28 8.80 -4.04
N PRO A 71 -6.58 9.43 -5.00
CA PRO A 71 -6.05 8.70 -6.15
C PRO A 71 -4.95 7.72 -5.71
N PHE A 72 -4.94 6.55 -6.32
CA PHE A 72 -3.93 5.53 -6.09
C PHE A 72 -3.41 4.95 -7.41
N VAL A 73 -2.18 4.44 -7.39
CA VAL A 73 -1.56 3.72 -8.51
C VAL A 73 -1.10 2.37 -7.99
N LEU A 74 -1.64 1.29 -8.56
CA LEU A 74 -1.20 -0.08 -8.26
C LEU A 74 -0.30 -0.56 -9.40
N ALA A 75 1.02 -0.55 -9.20
CA ALA A 75 1.96 -1.09 -10.17
C ALA A 75 2.08 -2.61 -10.02
N GLY A 76 1.96 -3.32 -11.14
CA GLY A 76 2.08 -4.76 -11.19
C GLY A 76 3.52 -5.25 -10.98
N SER A 77 3.63 -6.51 -10.58
CA SER A 77 4.90 -7.23 -10.40
C SER A 77 4.78 -8.65 -10.94
N ILE A 78 5.92 -9.26 -11.26
CA ILE A 78 6.01 -10.65 -11.73
C ILE A 78 5.53 -11.70 -10.72
N ARG A 79 5.22 -11.27 -9.49
CA ARG A 79 4.75 -12.12 -8.39
C ARG A 79 3.24 -12.02 -8.13
N ASP A 80 2.53 -11.21 -8.90
CA ASP A 80 1.13 -10.91 -8.60
C ASP A 80 0.21 -12.09 -8.91
N ASP A 81 -0.64 -12.44 -7.94
CA ASP A 81 -1.76 -13.36 -8.14
C ASP A 81 -2.97 -12.60 -8.70
N GLY A 82 -3.62 -13.11 -9.75
CA GLY A 82 -4.80 -12.48 -10.37
C GLY A 82 -4.46 -11.71 -11.65
N PRO A 83 -4.07 -10.43 -11.61
CA PRO A 83 -4.16 -9.44 -10.51
C PRO A 83 -5.57 -8.84 -10.34
N LEU A 84 -5.72 -7.91 -9.38
CA LEU A 84 -6.90 -7.04 -9.30
C LEU A 84 -7.05 -6.21 -10.60
N PRO A 85 -8.27 -5.89 -11.05
CA PRO A 85 -8.49 -5.16 -12.29
C PRO A 85 -7.80 -3.79 -12.36
N ASP A 86 -7.64 -3.13 -11.21
CA ASP A 86 -7.03 -1.80 -11.07
C ASP A 86 -5.49 -1.79 -11.19
N VAL A 87 -4.85 -2.96 -11.31
CA VAL A 87 -3.39 -3.09 -11.39
C VAL A 87 -2.89 -2.77 -12.80
N ILE A 88 -1.92 -1.85 -12.89
CA ILE A 88 -1.20 -1.52 -14.13
C ILE A 88 -0.05 -2.53 -14.30
N THR A 89 -0.23 -3.50 -15.19
CA THR A 89 0.73 -4.60 -15.40
C THR A 89 1.95 -4.19 -16.24
N ASP A 90 1.81 -3.18 -17.10
CA ASP A 90 2.94 -2.61 -17.84
C ASP A 90 3.75 -1.70 -16.91
N THR A 91 4.99 -2.11 -16.60
CA THR A 91 5.87 -1.40 -15.67
C THR A 91 6.22 0.02 -16.14
N VAL A 92 6.33 0.25 -17.45
CA VAL A 92 6.64 1.57 -18.00
C VAL A 92 5.42 2.48 -17.84
N GLU A 93 4.22 1.98 -18.12
CA GLU A 93 3.00 2.74 -17.90
C GLU A 93 2.73 2.99 -16.41
N ALA A 94 3.01 2.02 -15.55
CA ALA A 94 2.91 2.19 -14.11
C ALA A 94 3.85 3.29 -13.59
N GLN A 95 5.09 3.34 -14.06
CA GLN A 95 6.03 4.41 -13.72
C GLN A 95 5.53 5.77 -14.24
N ARG A 96 4.98 5.84 -15.45
CA ARG A 96 4.39 7.08 -15.99
C ARG A 96 3.20 7.54 -15.14
N ALA A 97 2.33 6.62 -14.73
CA ALA A 97 1.22 6.91 -13.83
C ALA A 97 1.71 7.44 -12.47
N MET A 98 2.72 6.81 -11.86
CA MET A 98 3.35 7.32 -10.63
C MET A 98 3.88 8.74 -10.80
N ARG A 99 4.64 9.01 -11.88
CA ARG A 99 5.18 10.34 -12.16
C ARG A 99 4.09 11.38 -12.37
N ARG A 100 3.04 11.05 -13.13
CA ARG A 100 1.88 11.93 -13.33
C ARG A 100 1.21 12.24 -11.99
N GLN A 101 1.04 11.24 -11.13
CA GLN A 101 0.40 11.41 -9.84
C GLN A 101 1.21 12.31 -8.90
N ILE A 102 2.54 12.15 -8.86
CA ILE A 102 3.45 13.01 -8.09
C ILE A 102 3.40 14.46 -8.61
N ALA A 103 3.29 14.67 -9.92
CA ALA A 103 3.26 16.01 -10.51
C ALA A 103 1.90 16.71 -10.39
N ALA A 104 0.79 15.95 -10.37
CA ALA A 104 -0.57 16.48 -10.43
C ALA A 104 -0.94 17.40 -9.26
N GLY A 105 -0.33 17.21 -8.08
CA GLY A 105 -0.58 18.02 -6.89
C GLY A 105 0.38 19.20 -6.68
N GLY A 106 1.29 19.47 -7.63
CA GLY A 106 2.53 20.20 -7.34
C GLY A 106 3.52 19.30 -6.58
N ALA A 107 4.80 19.67 -6.56
CA ALA A 107 5.82 18.87 -5.87
C ALA A 107 5.36 18.59 -4.42
N PRO A 108 5.25 17.32 -3.99
CA PRO A 108 4.76 17.01 -2.66
C PRO A 108 5.68 17.60 -1.61
N ALA A 109 5.11 18.17 -0.55
CA ALA A 109 5.91 18.67 0.58
C ALA A 109 6.55 17.51 1.36
N LEU A 110 5.85 16.37 1.45
CA LEU A 110 6.23 15.18 2.18
C LEU A 110 5.93 13.91 1.36
N ALA A 111 6.85 12.95 1.38
CA ALA A 111 6.61 11.59 0.91
C ALA A 111 6.95 10.59 2.02
N LEU A 112 5.97 9.76 2.40
CA LEU A 112 6.14 8.67 3.36
C LEU A 112 6.28 7.35 2.60
N LEU A 113 7.48 6.75 2.68
CA LEU A 113 7.82 5.50 2.00
C LEU A 113 7.95 4.39 3.04
N MET A 114 7.08 3.39 3.00
CA MET A 114 6.95 2.45 4.12
C MET A 114 6.80 1.00 3.69
N GLY A 115 7.58 0.11 4.32
CA GLY A 115 7.39 -1.35 4.22
C GLY A 115 7.53 -1.92 2.81
N THR A 116 8.27 -1.24 1.92
CA THR A 116 8.45 -1.69 0.54
C THR A 116 9.74 -1.16 -0.10
N THR A 117 10.71 -2.04 -0.35
CA THR A 117 11.96 -1.65 -1.00
C THR A 117 11.76 -1.19 -2.44
N LEU A 118 11.04 -1.98 -3.26
CA LEU A 118 10.94 -1.73 -4.70
C LEU A 118 10.18 -0.44 -5.01
N HIS A 119 9.01 -0.25 -4.38
CA HIS A 119 8.21 0.94 -4.62
C HIS A 119 8.83 2.18 -3.98
N ALA A 120 9.45 2.08 -2.80
CA ALA A 120 10.13 3.23 -2.19
C ALA A 120 11.27 3.74 -3.07
N ILE A 121 12.10 2.85 -3.63
CA ILE A 121 13.18 3.24 -4.55
C ILE A 121 12.61 3.81 -5.85
N ALA A 122 11.57 3.18 -6.41
CA ALA A 122 10.95 3.66 -7.64
C ALA A 122 10.36 5.07 -7.48
N VAL A 123 9.61 5.31 -6.39
CA VAL A 123 9.04 6.63 -6.07
C VAL A 123 10.14 7.63 -5.74
N GLY A 124 11.15 7.26 -4.95
CA GLY A 124 12.29 8.13 -4.62
C GLY A 124 13.01 8.68 -5.86
N ASN A 125 13.17 7.88 -6.91
CA ASN A 125 13.75 8.34 -8.18
C ASN A 125 12.86 9.33 -8.97
N LEU A 126 11.57 9.43 -8.63
CA LEU A 126 10.59 10.31 -9.29
C LEU A 126 10.30 11.58 -8.48
N LEU A 127 10.68 11.62 -7.20
CA LEU A 127 10.41 12.74 -6.32
C LEU A 127 11.34 13.93 -6.65
N PRO A 128 10.80 15.17 -6.65
CA PRO A 128 11.63 16.38 -6.66
C PRO A 128 12.51 16.47 -5.41
N ALA A 129 13.72 17.02 -5.56
CA ALA A 129 14.69 17.16 -4.45
C ALA A 129 14.18 17.99 -3.27
N SER A 130 13.18 18.84 -3.48
CA SER A 130 12.51 19.67 -2.46
C SER A 130 11.51 18.90 -1.60
N THR A 131 11.26 17.62 -1.89
CA THR A 131 10.31 16.79 -1.14
C THR A 131 10.98 16.28 0.13
N LEU A 132 10.43 16.60 1.30
CA LEU A 132 10.83 15.93 2.54
C LEU A 132 10.46 14.46 2.43
N THR A 133 11.43 13.56 2.54
CA THR A 133 11.18 12.12 2.36
C THR A 133 11.42 11.38 3.66
N VAL A 134 10.44 10.62 4.12
CA VAL A 134 10.55 9.77 5.32
C VAL A 134 10.46 8.32 4.89
N CYS A 135 11.52 7.55 5.14
CA CYS A 135 11.56 6.12 4.89
C CYS A 135 11.38 5.34 6.20
N VAL A 136 10.41 4.44 6.25
CA VAL A 136 10.13 3.55 7.40
C VAL A 136 10.23 2.10 6.93
N ASP A 137 11.27 1.40 7.36
CA ASP A 137 11.46 -0.01 7.02
C ASP A 137 12.19 -0.74 8.15
N ILE A 138 11.81 -1.98 8.44
CA ILE A 138 12.47 -2.79 9.46
C ILE A 138 13.87 -3.22 9.00
N ASN A 139 14.11 -3.26 7.68
CA ASN A 139 15.39 -3.62 7.11
C ASN A 139 16.28 -2.37 6.90
N PRO A 140 17.38 -2.24 7.67
CA PRO A 140 18.25 -1.07 7.56
C PRO A 140 18.86 -0.90 6.16
N ALA A 141 19.05 -1.99 5.40
CA ALA A 141 19.62 -1.90 4.05
C ALA A 141 18.70 -1.14 3.07
N VAL A 142 17.38 -1.16 3.30
CA VAL A 142 16.41 -0.40 2.49
C VAL A 142 16.54 1.09 2.78
N VAL A 143 16.61 1.43 4.08
CA VAL A 143 16.79 2.79 4.56
C VAL A 143 18.10 3.38 4.03
N THR A 144 19.21 2.65 4.15
CA THR A 144 20.52 3.08 3.61
C THR A 144 20.46 3.34 2.11
N LYS A 145 19.86 2.44 1.33
CA LYS A 145 19.72 2.61 -0.14
C LYS A 145 18.93 3.85 -0.53
N LEU A 146 17.97 4.27 0.27
CA LEU A 146 17.16 5.47 0.01
C LEU A 146 17.89 6.73 0.46
N LEU A 147 18.59 6.69 1.59
CA LEU A 147 19.44 7.79 2.03
C LEU A 147 20.56 8.09 1.02
N ASP A 148 21.18 7.06 0.43
CA ASP A 148 22.22 7.21 -0.59
C ASP A 148 21.70 7.85 -1.90
N ARG A 149 20.38 7.82 -2.12
CA ARG A 149 19.72 8.36 -3.32
C ARG A 149 18.97 9.66 -3.05
N GLY A 150 18.87 10.06 -1.78
CA GLY A 150 18.06 11.18 -1.34
C GLY A 150 18.77 12.52 -1.43
N SER A 151 17.98 13.58 -1.47
CA SER A 151 18.44 14.94 -1.17
C SER A 151 18.72 15.07 0.33
N LEU A 152 19.34 16.19 0.74
CA LEU A 152 19.64 16.55 2.15
C LEU A 152 18.42 16.48 3.12
N GLN A 153 17.21 16.25 2.60
CA GLN A 153 15.93 16.25 3.31
C GLN A 153 15.31 14.84 3.40
N THR A 154 16.12 13.81 3.63
CA THR A 154 15.63 12.42 3.81
C THR A 154 15.85 11.95 5.25
N ALA A 155 14.78 11.53 5.92
CA ALA A 155 14.82 10.89 7.24
C ALA A 155 14.60 9.39 7.11
N GLY A 156 15.47 8.58 7.71
CA GLY A 156 15.37 7.12 7.71
C GLY A 156 15.06 6.59 9.10
N LEU A 157 14.01 5.77 9.21
CA LEU A 157 13.57 5.14 10.46
C LEU A 157 13.61 3.62 10.30
N VAL A 158 14.47 2.96 11.09
CA VAL A 158 14.58 1.50 11.14
C VAL A 158 13.65 0.97 12.23
N ILE A 159 12.39 0.72 11.87
CA ILE A 159 11.32 0.32 12.80
C ILE A 159 10.25 -0.49 12.06
N ASP A 160 9.49 -1.30 12.81
CA ASP A 160 8.27 -1.93 12.30
C ASP A 160 7.25 -0.88 11.80
N ALA A 161 6.73 -1.09 10.59
CA ALA A 161 5.77 -0.21 9.94
C ALA A 161 4.44 -0.14 10.71
N GLY A 162 3.98 -1.27 11.28
CA GLY A 162 2.75 -1.33 12.05
C GLY A 162 2.83 -0.51 13.34
N GLY A 163 3.92 -0.67 14.09
CA GLY A 163 4.22 0.12 15.28
C GLY A 163 4.33 1.62 15.00
N PHE A 164 5.05 1.98 13.93
CA PHE A 164 5.16 3.38 13.50
C PHE A 164 3.79 3.99 13.16
N LEU A 165 2.94 3.30 12.38
CA LEU A 165 1.62 3.82 12.01
C LEU A 165 0.69 3.96 13.23
N ARG A 166 0.76 3.04 14.20
CA ARG A 166 -0.02 3.15 15.45
C ARG A 166 0.37 4.39 16.25
N GLU A 167 1.66 4.61 16.46
CA GLU A 167 2.16 5.79 17.18
C GLU A 167 1.81 7.08 16.42
N LEU A 168 2.05 7.11 15.11
CA LEU A 168 1.72 8.28 14.27
C LEU A 168 0.23 8.62 14.33
N ALA A 169 -0.64 7.62 14.28
CA ALA A 169 -2.08 7.83 14.37
C ALA A 169 -2.51 8.36 15.75
N GLN A 170 -1.87 7.92 16.84
CA GLN A 170 -2.12 8.46 18.19
C GLN A 170 -1.70 9.92 18.28
N GLN A 171 -0.49 10.25 17.82
CA GLN A 171 0.04 11.63 17.85
C GLN A 171 -0.76 12.61 16.97
N LEU A 172 -1.38 12.13 15.88
CA LEU A 172 -2.24 12.96 15.02
C LEU A 172 -3.67 13.13 15.56
N ALA A 173 -4.08 12.31 16.53
CA ALA A 173 -5.41 12.39 17.15
C ALA A 173 -5.44 13.34 18.36
N GLU A 174 -4.26 13.74 18.86
CA GLU A 174 -4.07 14.79 19.89
C GLU A 174 -4.23 16.19 19.29
#